data_AF-A0A3M9MBY4-F1
#
_entry.id   AF-A0A3M9MBY4-F1
#
_cell.length_a   1.000
_cell.length_b   1.000
_cell.length_c   1.000
_cell.angle_alpha   90.00
_cell.angle_beta   90.00
_cell.angle_gamma   90.00
#
_symmetry.space_group_name_H-M   'P 1'
#
loop_
_entity.id
_entity.type
_entity.pdbx_description
1 polymer ?
#
loop_
_entity_poly.entity_id
_entity_poly.type
_entity_poly.pdbx_seq_one_letter_code
_entity_poly.pdbx_strand_id
1 'polypeptide(L)'
;MSDVKTLAIRLDGDLHNQLTILAKLTGISITDAIRTAIEKEVEAMAANPETAAKASKFQDAIARQADEQRAAIEALFGTTPVEPSKPRTARKSATS
;
A
#
# COMPACT_ATOMS: atom_id res chain seq x y z
N MET A 1 -3.88 5.27 -20.43
CA MET A 1 -5.34 5.03 -20.41
C MET A 1 -5.65 4.24 -19.17
N SER A 2 -6.34 4.84 -18.21
CA SER A 2 -6.68 4.21 -16.93
C SER A 2 -7.65 3.06 -17.18
N ASP A 3 -7.29 1.87 -16.70
CA ASP A 3 -8.08 0.64 -16.78
C ASP A 3 -9.41 0.79 -16.02
N VAL A 4 -10.54 0.64 -16.70
CA VAL A 4 -11.89 0.80 -16.11
C VAL A 4 -12.34 -0.55 -15.57
N LYS A 5 -12.53 -0.65 -14.24
CA LYS A 5 -13.00 -1.86 -13.58
C LYS A 5 -14.47 -1.72 -13.17
N THR A 6 -15.28 -2.72 -13.51
CA THR A 6 -16.68 -2.79 -13.10
C THR A 6 -16.78 -3.31 -11.66
N LEU A 7 -17.64 -2.68 -10.86
CA LEU A 7 -17.90 -3.05 -9.47
C LEU A 7 -19.37 -3.45 -9.34
N ALA A 8 -19.64 -4.67 -8.90
CA ALA A 8 -20.99 -5.12 -8.55
C ALA A 8 -21.23 -4.84 -7.05
N ILE A 9 -22.21 -3.97 -6.74
CA ILE A 9 -22.57 -3.60 -5.36
C ILE A 9 -23.98 -4.09 -5.07
N ARG A 10 -24.19 -4.69 -3.89
CA ARG A 10 -25.54 -4.94 -3.36
C ARG A 10 -25.92 -3.77 -2.45
N LEU A 11 -27.08 -3.17 -2.72
CA LEU A 11 -27.66 -2.11 -1.91
C LEU A 11 -28.89 -2.65 -1.18
N ASP A 12 -29.18 -2.07 -0.02
CA ASP A 12 -30.45 -2.26 0.64
C ASP A 12 -31.60 -1.72 -0.25
N GLY A 13 -32.78 -2.36 -0.17
CA GLY A 13 -33.93 -2.00 -1.00
C GLY A 13 -34.41 -0.56 -0.77
N ASP A 14 -34.39 -0.10 0.48
CA ASP A 14 -34.81 1.25 0.83
C ASP A 14 -33.81 2.29 0.33
N LEU A 15 -32.51 2.01 0.46
CA LEU A 15 -31.45 2.87 -0.05
C LEU A 15 -31.49 2.95 -1.58
N HIS A 16 -31.69 1.83 -2.27
CA HIS A 16 -31.86 1.81 -3.72
C HIS A 16 -33.07 2.66 -4.16
N ASN A 17 -34.19 2.59 -3.44
CA ASN A 17 -35.36 3.40 -3.73
C ASN A 17 -35.11 4.90 -3.53
N GLN A 18 -34.50 5.28 -2.40
CA GLN A 18 -34.13 6.67 -2.14
C GLN A 18 -33.20 7.21 -3.23
N LEU A 19 -32.18 6.44 -3.59
CA LEU A 19 -31.24 6.79 -4.64
C LEU A 19 -31.91 6.91 -6.01
N THR A 20 -32.85 6.02 -6.33
CA THR A 20 -33.63 6.07 -7.57
C THR A 20 -34.46 7.35 -7.67
N ILE A 21 -35.11 7.75 -6.57
CA ILE A 21 -35.90 8.99 -6.52
C ILE A 21 -34.98 10.20 -6.69
N LEU A 22 -33.87 10.25 -5.94
CA LEU A 22 -32.92 11.35 -6.01
C LEU A 22 -32.29 11.48 -7.41
N ALA A 23 -31.94 10.37 -8.05
CA ALA A 23 -31.43 10.34 -9.42
C ALA A 23 -32.45 10.93 -10.40
N LYS A 24 -33.73 10.55 -10.28
CA LYS A 24 -34.82 11.13 -11.10
C LYS A 24 -34.99 12.64 -10.87
N LEU A 25 -34.93 13.10 -9.62
CA LEU A 25 -35.10 14.52 -9.28
C LEU A 25 -33.94 15.40 -9.76
N THR A 26 -32.72 14.85 -9.76
CA THR A 26 -31.51 15.57 -10.14
C THR A 26 -31.14 15.39 -11.61
N GLY A 27 -31.84 14.51 -12.34
CA GLY A 27 -31.61 14.26 -13.76
C GLY A 27 -30.33 13.47 -14.06
N ILE A 28 -29.77 12.78 -13.07
CA ILE A 28 -28.54 11.98 -13.23
C ILE A 28 -28.85 10.47 -13.21
N SER A 29 -27.95 9.66 -13.74
CA SER A 29 -28.08 8.21 -13.64
C SER A 29 -27.74 7.71 -12.22
N ILE A 30 -28.36 6.60 -11.80
CA ILE A 30 -28.01 5.93 -10.53
C ILE A 30 -26.51 5.58 -10.50
N THR A 31 -25.97 5.13 -11.64
CA THR A 31 -24.55 4.78 -11.78
C THR A 31 -23.65 6.00 -11.54
N ASP A 32 -23.99 7.17 -12.08
CA ASP A 32 -23.19 8.38 -11.90
C ASP A 32 -23.31 8.93 -10.47
N ALA A 33 -24.48 8.81 -9.86
CA ALA A 33 -24.69 9.14 -8.45
C ALA A 33 -23.81 8.28 -7.54
N ILE A 34 -23.74 6.96 -7.79
CA ILE A 34 -22.88 6.03 -7.05
C ILE A 34 -21.39 6.36 -7.28
N ARG A 35 -20.99 6.60 -8.53
CA ARG A 35 -19.60 7.00 -8.85
C ARG A 35 -19.20 8.25 -8.07
N THR A 36 -20.03 9.29 -8.13
CA THR A 36 -19.79 10.55 -7.43
C THR A 36 -19.74 10.37 -5.91
N ALA A 37 -20.61 9.52 -5.35
CA ALA A 37 -20.60 9.22 -3.93
C ALA A 37 -19.30 8.53 -3.50
N ILE A 38 -18.80 7.58 -4.29
CA ILE A 38 -17.52 6.89 -4.03
C ILE A 38 -16.36 7.87 -4.11
N GLU A 39 -16.31 8.75 -5.12
CA GLU A 39 -15.25 9.75 -5.27
C GLU A 39 -15.18 10.68 -4.05
N LYS A 40 -16.35 11.17 -3.59
CA LYS A 40 -16.44 12.01 -2.39
C LYS A 40 -16.05 11.27 -1.11
N GLU A 41 -16.46 10.02 -0.97
CA GLU A 41 -16.10 9.21 0.19
C GLU A 41 -14.59 8.95 0.23
N VAL A 42 -13.97 8.64 -0.92
CA VAL A 42 -12.51 8.48 -1.00
C VAL A 42 -11.79 9.77 -0.62
N GLU A 43 -12.26 10.93 -1.10
CA GLU A 43 -11.69 12.22 -0.74
C GLU A 43 -11.84 12.51 0.76
N ALA A 44 -13.01 12.25 1.34
CA ALA A 44 -13.25 12.40 2.78
C ALA A 44 -12.36 11.46 3.61
N MET A 45 -12.22 10.20 3.20
CA MET A 45 -11.33 9.23 3.84
C MET A 45 -9.86 9.66 3.75
N ALA A 46 -9.44 10.23 2.62
CA ALA A 46 -8.08 10.73 2.43
C ALA A 46 -7.79 12.00 3.26
N ALA A 47 -8.78 12.88 3.40
CA ALA A 47 -8.69 14.08 4.23
C ALA A 47 -8.74 13.79 5.74
N ASN A 48 -9.16 12.58 6.14
CA ASN A 48 -9.23 12.21 7.55
C ASN A 48 -7.80 12.05 8.16
N PRO A 49 -7.47 12.80 9.23
CA PRO A 49 -6.16 12.74 9.86
C PRO A 49 -5.78 11.36 10.42
N GLU A 50 -6.77 10.54 10.81
CA GLU A 50 -6.49 9.15 11.21
C GLU A 50 -6.00 8.29 10.06
N THR A 51 -6.55 8.50 8.86
CA THR A 51 -6.11 7.80 7.65
C THR A 51 -4.71 8.24 7.26
N ALA A 52 -4.40 9.54 7.39
CA ALA A 52 -3.06 10.06 7.16
C ALA A 52 -2.01 9.44 8.12
N ALA A 53 -2.37 9.31 9.40
CA ALA A 53 -1.51 8.65 10.39
C ALA A 53 -1.27 7.16 10.08
N LYS A 54 -2.29 6.46 9.55
CA LYS A 54 -2.15 5.07 9.07
C LYS A 54 -1.35 4.99 7.78
N ALA A 55 -1.46 5.98 6.90
CA ALA A 55 -0.75 6.03 5.62
C ALA A 55 0.78 6.13 5.82
N SER A 56 1.25 6.97 6.76
CA SER A 56 2.68 7.05 7.08
C SER A 56 3.25 5.70 7.57
N LYS A 57 2.54 5.02 8.48
CA LYS A 57 2.93 3.67 8.94
C LYS A 57 2.95 2.65 7.80
N PHE A 58 2.00 2.75 6.88
CA PHE A 58 1.93 1.87 5.71
C PHE A 58 3.07 2.13 4.73
N GLN A 59 3.44 3.39 4.50
CA GLN A 59 4.60 3.77 3.68
C GLN A 59 5.91 3.25 4.28
N ASP A 60 6.11 3.37 5.59
CA ASP A 60 7.30 2.85 6.26
C ASP A 60 7.41 1.32 6.13
N ALA A 61 6.28 0.61 6.19
CA ALA A 61 6.23 -0.83 5.99
C ALA A 61 6.60 -1.24 4.55
N ILE A 62 6.09 -0.52 3.55
CA ILE A 62 6.45 -0.74 2.14
C ILE A 62 7.94 -0.52 1.92
N ALA A 63 8.49 0.57 2.46
CA ALA A 63 9.91 0.90 2.32
C ALA A 63 10.79 -0.20 2.90
N ARG A 64 10.49 -0.66 4.12
CA ARG A 64 11.21 -1.78 4.75
C ARG A 64 11.16 -3.05 3.92
N GLN A 65 9.97 -3.43 3.44
CA GLN A 65 9.83 -4.63 2.62
C GLN A 65 10.58 -4.50 1.29
N ALA A 66 10.58 -3.33 0.67
CA ALA A 66 11.35 -3.08 -0.55
C ALA A 66 12.86 -3.15 -0.30
N ASP A 67 13.34 -2.63 0.84
CA ASP A 67 14.75 -2.70 1.24
C ASP A 67 15.19 -4.14 1.56
N GLU A 68 14.35 -4.91 2.25
CA GLU A 68 14.59 -6.35 2.50
C GLU A 68 14.68 -7.14 1.19
N GLN A 69 13.76 -6.88 0.24
CA GLN A 69 13.79 -7.50 -1.08
C GLN A 69 15.04 -7.11 -1.86
N ARG A 70 15.45 -5.83 -1.81
CA ARG A 70 16.70 -5.36 -2.44
C ARG A 70 17.93 -6.01 -1.83
N ALA A 71 18.01 -6.06 -0.49
CA ALA A 71 19.13 -6.69 0.22
C ALA A 71 19.23 -8.18 -0.09
N ALA A 72 18.10 -8.89 -0.21
CA ALA A 72 18.07 -10.30 -0.60
C ALA A 72 18.54 -10.52 -2.05
N ILE A 73 18.15 -9.63 -2.97
CA ILE A 73 18.61 -9.67 -4.37
C ILE A 73 20.12 -9.33 -4.45
N GLU A 74 20.59 -8.34 -3.69
CA GLU A 74 22.02 -7.99 -3.62
C GLU A 74 22.85 -9.10 -2.98
N ALA A 75 22.34 -9.81 -1.97
CA ALA A 75 23.02 -10.99 -1.40
C ALA A 75 23.07 -12.17 -2.38
N LEU A 76 22.10 -12.28 -3.29
CA LEU A 76 22.01 -13.38 -4.25
C LEU A 76 22.81 -13.13 -5.54
N PHE A 77 22.88 -11.87 -6.00
CA PHE A 77 23.49 -11.48 -7.27
C PHE A 77 24.68 -10.51 -7.13
N GLY A 78 24.89 -9.93 -5.95
CA GLY A 78 26.12 -9.23 -5.59
C GLY A 78 27.21 -10.25 -5.34
N THR A 79 28.10 -10.39 -6.31
CA THR A 79 29.32 -11.19 -6.21
C THR A 79 30.08 -10.86 -4.93
N THR A 80 30.18 -11.82 -4.02
CA THR A 80 31.17 -11.76 -2.95
C THR A 80 32.56 -11.78 -3.60
N PRO A 81 33.46 -10.92 -3.12
CA PRO A 81 34.66 -11.49 -2.54
C PRO A 81 34.42 -11.54 -1.05
N VAL A 82 34.25 -12.76 -0.53
CA VAL A 82 34.60 -13.03 0.86
C VAL A 82 36.09 -12.75 0.91
N GLU A 83 36.48 -11.54 1.32
CA GLU A 83 37.86 -11.32 1.68
C GLU A 83 38.13 -12.27 2.86
N PRO A 84 39.04 -13.25 2.72
CA PRO A 84 39.29 -14.19 3.78
C PRO A 84 39.85 -13.40 4.95
N SER A 85 39.02 -13.20 5.98
CA SER A 85 39.47 -12.67 7.27
C SER A 85 40.61 -13.56 7.75
N LYS A 86 41.82 -13.03 7.56
CA LYS A 86 43.08 -13.64 7.94
C LYS A 86 42.98 -14.07 9.41
N PRO A 87 43.26 -15.34 9.74
CA PRO A 87 43.17 -15.79 11.12
C PRO A 87 44.19 -14.99 11.93
N ARG A 88 43.72 -14.20 12.90
CA ARG A 88 44.56 -13.62 13.95
C ARG A 88 45.12 -14.80 14.75
N THR A 89 46.30 -15.25 14.36
CA THR A 89 47.15 -16.12 15.18
C THR A 89 47.48 -15.37 16.47
N ALA A 90 46.63 -15.57 17.48
CA ALA A 90 46.99 -15.35 18.87
C ALA A 90 48.00 -16.44 19.26
N ARG A 91 49.29 -16.20 18.99
CA ARG A 91 50.36 -17.05 19.53
C ARG A 91 50.72 -16.55 20.93
N LYS A 92 50.05 -17.13 21.93
CA LYS A 92 50.55 -17.24 23.31
C LYS A 92 51.81 -18.11 23.30
N SER A 93 52.92 -17.60 23.87
CA SER A 93 54.02 -18.31 24.58
C SER A 93 55.24 -17.38 24.65
N ALA A 94 55.57 -16.77 25.79
CA ALA A 94 56.37 -17.33 26.90
C ALA A 94 57.89 -17.36 26.64
N THR A 95 58.63 -16.63 27.51
CA THR A 95 59.99 -16.90 28.03
C THR A 95 61.17 -17.09 27.07
N SER A 96 62.15 -16.19 27.10
CA SER A 96 63.41 -16.36 27.85
C SER A 96 64.28 -15.09 27.80
#